data_AF-A0A5D2G9L1-F1
#
_entry.id   AF-A0A5D2G9L1-F1
#
_cell.length_a   1.000
_cell.length_b   1.000
_cell.length_c   1.000
_cell.angle_alpha   90.00
_cell.angle_beta   90.00
_cell.angle_gamma   90.00
#
_symmetry.space_group_name_H-M   'P 1'
#
loop_
_entity.id
_entity.type
_entity.pdbx_description
1 polymer ?
#
loop_
_entity_poly.entity_id
_entity_poly.type
_entity_poly.pdbx_seq_one_letter_code
_entity_poly.pdbx_strand_id
1 'polypeptide(L)' 'MMNIKSMYGLKKNWEGDPCAPRTYSWEGLDCSYEDSDPPRIISLNLSSSGLS' A
#
# COMPACT_ATOMS: atom_id res chain seq x y z
N MET A 1 5.59 13.60 17.75
CA MET A 1 4.92 12.58 16.93
C MET A 1 5.87 12.21 15.80
N MET A 2 6.34 10.97 15.73
CA MET A 2 7.26 10.55 14.67
C MET A 2 6.45 10.31 13.39
N ASN A 3 6.72 11.09 12.34
CA ASN A 3 6.06 10.89 11.06
C ASN A 3 6.72 9.72 10.34
N ILE A 4 6.03 8.58 10.26
CA ILE A 4 6.54 7.33 9.66
C ILE A 4 6.99 7.57 8.20
N LYS A 5 6.22 8.34 7.42
CA LYS A 5 6.61 8.68 6.05
C LYS A 5 7.93 9.41 5.99
N SER A 6 8.14 10.41 6.84
CA SER A 6 9.41 11.15 6.91
C SER A 6 10.58 10.28 7.38
N MET A 7 10.36 9.40 8.35
CA MET A 7 11.39 8.52 8.91
C MET A 7 11.95 7.55 7.86
N TYR A 8 11.09 6.99 7.02
CA TYR A 8 11.47 6.00 6.02
C TYR A 8 11.59 6.57 4.60
N GLY A 9 11.49 7.89 4.44
CA GLY A 9 11.57 8.55 3.12
C GLY A 9 10.48 8.08 2.14
N LEU A 10 9.32 7.67 2.66
CA LEU A 10 8.22 7.16 1.83
C LEU A 10 7.65 8.30 0.99
N LYS A 11 7.78 8.17 -0.33
CA LYS A 11 7.21 9.10 -1.31
C LYS A 11 5.78 8.76 -1.73
N LYS A 12 5.39 7.50 -1.52
CA LYS A 12 4.05 6.97 -1.83
C LYS A 12 3.09 7.13 -0.66
N ASN A 13 1.80 6.90 -0.89
CA ASN A 13 0.75 6.90 0.13
C ASN A 13 0.79 5.67 1.08
N TRP A 14 1.97 5.08 1.30
CA TRP A 14 2.13 3.85 2.07
C TRP A 14 2.13 4.13 3.57
N GLU A 15 0.95 4.38 4.13
CA GLU A 15 0.74 4.57 5.56
C GLU A 15 -0.67 4.10 5.92
N GLY A 16 -0.80 3.46 7.08
CA GLY A 16 -2.07 2.87 7.51
C GLY A 16 -2.38 1.56 6.80
N ASP A 17 -3.67 1.31 6.55
CA ASP A 17 -4.14 0.07 5.95
C ASP A 17 -3.81 0.00 4.45
N PRO A 18 -3.19 -1.09 3.94
CA PRO A 18 -2.80 -1.18 2.53
C PRO A 18 -3.98 -1.20 1.55
N CYS A 19 -5.05 -1.92 1.87
CA CYS A 19 -6.17 -2.17 0.94
C CYS A 19 -7.45 -1.40 1.30
N ALA A 20 -7.59 -0.91 2.53
CA ALA A 20 -8.84 -0.39 3.05
C ALA A 20 -8.71 1.08 3.51
N PRO A 21 -9.65 1.97 3.14
CA PRO A 21 -10.77 1.76 2.20
C PRO A 21 -10.28 1.54 0.76
N ARG A 22 -11.07 0.86 -0.08
CA ARG A 22 -10.73 0.56 -1.49
C ARG A 22 -10.32 1.81 -2.30
N THR A 23 -10.84 2.99 -1.95
CA THR A 23 -10.51 4.26 -2.61
C THR A 23 -9.16 4.84 -2.19
N TYR A 24 -8.58 4.36 -1.08
CA TYR A 24 -7.33 4.86 -0.50
C TYR A 24 -6.27 3.75 -0.39
N SER A 25 -6.40 2.69 -1.18
CA SER A 25 -5.39 1.64 -1.22
C SER A 25 -4.02 2.19 -1.62
N TRP A 26 -2.96 1.51 -1.20
CA TRP A 26 -1.59 1.91 -1.51
C TRP A 26 -1.32 1.95 -3.02
N GLU A 27 -0.51 2.91 -3.44
CA GLU A 27 -0.10 3.08 -4.83
C GLU A 27 0.81 1.91 -5.25
N GLY A 28 0.48 1.29 -6.38
CA GLY A 28 1.19 0.15 -6.93
C GLY A 28 0.86 -1.18 -6.27
N LEU A 29 -0.15 -1.24 -5.40
CA LEU A 29 -0.69 -2.45 -4.80
C LEU A 29 -2.01 -2.81 -5.49
N ASP A 30 -2.22 -4.09 -5.78
CA ASP A 30 -3.55 -4.63 -6.07
C ASP A 30 -4.05 -5.48 -4.91
N CYS A 31 -5.34 -5.33 -4.62
CA CYS A 31 -6.04 -6.18 -3.66
C CYS A 31 -7.26 -6.83 -4.30
N SER A 32 -7.57 -8.06 -3.89
CA SER A 32 -8.88 -8.68 -4.12
C SER A 32 -9.87 -8.16 -3.09
N TYR A 33 -11.11 -7.95 -3.54
CA TYR A 33 -12.21 -7.46 -2.72
C TYR A 33 -13.39 -8.40 -2.92
N GLU A 34 -13.43 -9.48 -2.15
CA GLU A 34 -14.55 -10.40 -2.11
C GLU A 34 -15.54 -9.95 -1.04
N ASP A 35 -16.84 -9.92 -1.33
CA ASP A 35 -17.84 -9.29 -0.44
C ASP A 35 -17.91 -9.92 0.97
N SER A 36 -17.52 -11.20 1.09
CA SER A 36 -17.57 -11.96 2.35
C SER A 36 -16.21 -12.12 3.03
N ASP A 37 -15.11 -11.69 2.39
CA ASP A 37 -13.76 -11.85 2.93
C ASP A 37 -13.05 -10.50 3.08
N PRO A 38 -12.13 -10.37 4.06
CA PRO A 38 -11.28 -9.19 4.15
C PRO A 38 -10.46 -8.98 2.87
N PRO A 39 -10.17 -7.72 2.48
CA PRO A 39 -9.33 -7.44 1.34
C PRO A 39 -7.98 -8.15 1.46
N ARG A 40 -7.53 -8.78 0.37
CA ARG A 40 -6.22 -9.47 0.33
C ARG A 40 -5.35 -8.86 -0.73
N ILE A 41 -4.09 -8.62 -0.38
CA ILE A 41 -3.06 -8.20 -1.33
C ILE A 41 -2.82 -9.34 -2.32
N ILE A 42 -2.98 -9.07 -3.61
CA ILE A 42 -2.74 -10.04 -4.69
C ILE A 42 -1.49 -9.71 -5.50
N SER A 43 -1.10 -8.43 -5.57
CA SER A 43 0.13 -8.02 -6.26
C SER A 43 0.70 -6.73 -5.68
N LEU A 44 2.01 -6.57 -5.80
CA LEU A 44 2.73 -5.35 -5.44
C LEU A 44 3.75 -5.03 -6.53
N ASN A 45 3.54 -3.92 -7.21
CA ASN A 45 4.43 -3.40 -8.22
C ASN A 45 5.53 -2.54 -7.58
N LEU A 46 6.74 -3.12 -7.54
CA LEU A 46 7.97 -2.46 -7.09
C LEU A 46 8.87 -2.02 -8.24
N SER A 47 8.40 -2.06 -9.48
CA SER A 47 9.17 -1.57 -10.63
C SER A 47 9.62 -0.13 -10.38
N SER A 48 10.82 0.21 -10.85
CA SER A 48 11.43 1.54 -10.69
C SER A 48 11.68 1.98 -9.23
N SER A 49 11.64 1.05 -8.26
CA SER A 49 11.93 1.36 -6.84
C SER A 49 13.43 1.37 -6.52
N GLY A 50 14.31 1.11 -7.50
CA GLY A 50 15.76 1.09 -7.30
C GLY A 50 16.25 -0.01 -6.34
N LEU A 51 15.47 -1.08 -6.19
CA LEU A 51 15.84 -2.25 -5.38
C LEU A 51 16.88 -3.06 -6.16
N SER A 52 18.07 -3.21 -5.59
CA SER A 52 19.22 -3.95 -6.15
C SER A 52 19.60 -5.13 -5.27
#